data_AF-A0A0C2I8H7-F1
#
_entry.id   AF-A0A0C2I8H7-F1
#
_cell.length_a   1.000
_cell.length_b   1.000
_cell.length_c   1.000
_cell.angle_alpha   90.00
_cell.angle_beta   90.00
_cell.angle_gamma   90.00
#
_symmetry.space_group_name_H-M   'P 1'
#
loop_
_entity.id
_entity.type
_entity.pdbx_description
1 polymer ?
#
loop_
_entity_poly.entity_id
_entity_poly.type
_entity_poly.pdbx_seq_one_letter_code
_entity_poly.pdbx_strand_id
1 'polypeptide(L)'
;MWTTEQYRRLVRASAWYDLIVTAGFVTPWSFFALHAALLALATALNLPGSFPPFAPVHLLMANLLGSIVCVWAILRIRDPQRTFGRYDAVGRMLFATWQAYALSQGASMIIGVFLFFELAWGIAQLLPVRGTSDQAILADMT
;
A
#
# COMPACT_ATOMS: atom_id res chain seq x y z
N MET A 1 9.95 -0.41 -18.67
CA MET A 1 11.31 -0.38 -18.09
C MET A 1 11.55 0.99 -17.50
N TRP A 2 11.76 1.09 -16.19
CA TRP A 2 11.93 2.38 -15.49
C TRP A 2 13.41 2.81 -15.44
N THR A 3 13.68 4.11 -15.54
CA THR A 3 15.00 4.68 -15.21
C THR A 3 15.19 4.75 -13.69
N THR A 4 16.44 4.82 -13.21
CA THR A 4 16.75 4.91 -11.77
C THR A 4 16.04 6.07 -11.07
N GLU A 5 15.94 7.22 -11.74
CA GLU A 5 15.27 8.40 -11.20
C GLU A 5 13.74 8.24 -11.16
N GLN A 6 13.16 7.65 -12.21
CA GLN A 6 11.73 7.34 -12.24
C GLN A 6 11.34 6.33 -11.16
N TYR A 7 12.18 5.30 -10.92
CA TYR A 7 11.93 4.32 -9.87
C TYR A 7 11.96 4.97 -8.47
N ARG A 8 12.91 5.88 -8.20
CA ARG A 8 12.96 6.62 -6.94
C ARG A 8 11.73 7.52 -6.73
N ARG A 9 11.25 8.19 -7.80
CA ARG A 9 10.02 8.99 -7.74
C ARG A 9 8.79 8.11 -7.49
N LEU A 10 8.71 6.93 -8.12
CA LEU A 10 7.65 5.96 -7.91
C LEU A 10 7.61 5.46 -6.45
N VAL A 11 8.76 5.05 -5.90
CA VAL A 11 8.86 4.60 -4.50
C VAL A 11 8.45 5.71 -3.53
N ARG A 12 8.86 6.96 -3.79
CA ARG A 12 8.48 8.10 -2.95
C ARG A 12 6.98 8.41 -3.05
N ALA A 13 6.40 8.36 -4.25
CA ALA A 13 4.96 8.60 -4.44
C ALA A 13 4.11 7.51 -3.76
N SER A 14 4.53 6.25 -3.89
CA SER A 14 3.93 5.10 -3.20
C SER A 14 4.02 5.24 -1.67
N ALA A 15 5.16 5.68 -1.15
CA ALA A 15 5.32 5.90 0.29
C ALA A 15 4.44 7.05 0.81
N TRP A 16 4.27 8.13 0.04
CA TRP A 16 3.31 9.19 0.38
C TRP A 16 1.86 8.70 0.37
N TYR A 17 1.49 7.88 -0.62
CA TYR A 17 0.17 7.25 -0.66
C TYR A 17 -0.07 6.42 0.60
N ASP A 18 0.88 5.55 0.96
CA ASP A 18 0.76 4.72 2.16
C ASP A 18 0.63 5.57 3.42
N LEU A 19 1.42 6.64 3.55
CA LEU A 19 1.34 7.53 4.70
C LEU A 19 -0.04 8.20 4.81
N ILE A 20 -0.59 8.71 3.71
CA ILE A 20 -1.89 9.39 3.72
C ILE A 20 -3.02 8.39 4.03
N VAL A 21 -3.00 7.23 3.39
CA VAL A 21 -4.02 6.19 3.56
C VAL A 21 -3.95 5.57 4.95
N THR A 22 -2.75 5.33 5.48
CA THR A 22 -2.57 4.69 6.78
C THR A 22 -2.53 5.65 7.97
N ALA A 23 -2.36 6.96 7.76
CA ALA A 23 -2.45 7.95 8.84
C ALA A 23 -3.79 7.90 9.57
N GLY A 24 -4.88 7.61 8.84
CA GLY A 24 -6.22 7.41 9.42
C GLY A 24 -6.26 6.24 10.41
N PHE A 25 -5.39 5.26 10.27
CA PHE A 25 -5.31 4.10 11.16
C PHE A 25 -4.41 4.32 12.37
N VAL A 26 -3.70 5.44 12.53
CA VAL A 26 -2.70 5.59 13.62
C VAL A 26 -3.34 5.81 14.98
N THR A 27 -4.49 6.50 15.02
CA THR A 27 -5.18 6.83 16.28
C THR A 27 -6.60 6.28 16.30
N PRO A 28 -7.16 5.97 17.48
CA PRO A 28 -8.55 5.53 17.59
C PRO A 28 -9.55 6.53 16.99
N TRP A 29 -9.35 7.84 17.22
CA TRP A 29 -10.26 8.87 16.74
C TRP A 29 -10.19 9.06 15.23
N SER A 30 -8.97 9.01 14.65
CA SER A 30 -8.79 9.03 13.20
C SER A 30 -9.39 7.78 12.54
N PHE A 31 -9.27 6.62 13.20
CA PHE A 31 -9.85 5.38 12.69
C PHE A 31 -11.37 5.46 12.67
N PHE A 32 -12.01 5.97 13.73
CA PHE A 32 -13.47 6.15 13.75
C PHE A 32 -13.94 7.12 12.66
N ALA A 33 -13.23 8.22 12.43
CA ALA A 33 -13.54 9.16 11.36
C ALA A 33 -13.42 8.51 9.97
N LEU A 34 -12.33 7.76 9.73
CA LEU A 34 -12.13 7.02 8.49
C LEU A 34 -13.21 5.94 8.29
N HIS A 35 -13.49 5.16 9.34
CA HIS A 35 -14.52 4.13 9.33
C HIS A 35 -15.90 4.71 9.00
N ALA A 36 -16.26 5.84 9.62
CA ALA A 36 -17.51 6.54 9.33
C ALA A 36 -17.57 7.03 7.88
N ALA A 37 -16.49 7.60 7.35
CA ALA A 37 -16.42 8.06 5.97
C ALA A 37 -16.53 6.90 4.96
N LEU A 38 -15.86 5.78 5.22
CA LEU A 38 -15.93 4.57 4.39
C LEU A 38 -17.33 3.96 4.43
N LEU A 39 -17.97 3.89 5.60
CA LEU A 39 -19.33 3.41 5.74
C LEU A 39 -20.32 4.33 4.99
N ALA A 40 -20.16 5.65 5.10
CA ALA A 40 -20.99 6.61 4.37
C ALA A 40 -20.85 6.45 2.86
N LEU A 41 -19.62 6.27 2.36
CA LEU A 41 -19.35 6.03 0.94
C LEU A 41 -19.92 4.69 0.46
N ALA A 42 -19.74 3.62 1.23
CA ALA A 42 -20.29 2.31 0.90
C ALA A 42 -21.82 2.34 0.84
N THR A 43 -22.45 3.06 1.78
CA THR A 43 -23.90 3.24 1.80
C THR A 43 -24.38 4.09 0.62
N ALA A 44 -23.69 5.20 0.31
CA ALA A 44 -24.04 6.08 -0.80
C ALA A 44 -23.93 5.39 -2.17
N LEU A 45 -22.94 4.50 -2.33
CA LEU A 45 -22.73 3.70 -3.55
C LEU A 45 -23.50 2.38 -3.55
N ASN A 46 -24.29 2.11 -2.51
CA ASN A 46 -25.04 0.86 -2.31
C ASN A 46 -24.18 -0.39 -2.50
N LEU A 47 -22.93 -0.34 -2.01
CA LEU A 47 -21.95 -1.40 -2.18
C LEU A 47 -22.30 -2.62 -1.30
N PRO A 48 -22.26 -3.83 -1.86
CA PRO A 48 -22.55 -5.05 -1.09
C PRO A 48 -21.44 -5.37 -0.09
N GLY A 49 -21.82 -6.10 0.97
CA GLY A 49 -20.95 -6.60 2.04
C GLY A 49 -21.15 -5.87 3.37
N SER A 50 -20.71 -6.49 4.46
CA SER A 50 -20.89 -5.95 5.81
C SER A 50 -19.68 -5.13 6.25
N PHE A 51 -19.93 -4.02 6.95
CA PHE A 51 -18.90 -3.24 7.63
C PHE A 51 -19.20 -3.23 9.14
N PRO A 52 -18.82 -4.30 9.87
CA PRO A 52 -19.20 -4.48 11.26
C PRO A 52 -18.48 -3.49 12.19
N PRO A 53 -19.07 -3.16 13.35
CA PRO A 53 -18.42 -2.32 14.34
C PRO A 53 -17.14 -2.98 14.88
N PHE A 54 -16.12 -2.16 15.11
CA PHE A 54 -14.83 -2.63 15.61
C PHE A 54 -14.81 -2.65 17.15
N ALA A 55 -14.48 -3.81 17.72
CA ALA A 55 -14.20 -3.93 19.16
C ALA A 55 -12.85 -3.26 19.50
N PRO A 56 -12.59 -2.88 20.77
CA PRO A 56 -11.35 -2.21 21.17
C PRO A 56 -10.07 -2.96 20.77
N VAL A 57 -10.10 -4.30 20.81
CA VAL A 57 -8.96 -5.13 20.40
C VAL A 57 -8.72 -5.04 18.89
N HIS A 58 -9.76 -4.98 18.06
CA HIS A 58 -9.61 -4.80 16.61
C HIS A 58 -9.02 -3.42 16.28
N LEU A 59 -9.43 -2.39 17.02
CA LEU A 59 -8.86 -1.04 16.92
C LEU A 59 -7.38 -1.02 17.31
N LEU A 60 -6.99 -1.73 18.37
CA LEU A 60 -5.59 -1.86 18.76
C LEU A 60 -4.76 -2.48 17.63
N MET A 61 -5.23 -3.57 17.02
CA MET A 61 -4.53 -4.21 15.90
C MET A 61 -4.41 -3.28 14.69
N ALA A 62 -5.48 -2.55 14.37
CA ALA A 62 -5.49 -1.54 13.31
C ALA A 62 -4.47 -0.41 13.59
N ASN A 63 -4.40 0.07 14.84
CA ASN A 63 -3.47 1.12 15.26
C ASN A 63 -2.01 0.68 15.21
N LEU A 64 -1.71 -0.55 15.63
CA LEU A 64 -0.36 -1.11 15.54
C LEU A 64 0.08 -1.25 14.08
N LEU A 65 -0.80 -1.77 13.22
CA LEU A 65 -0.55 -1.89 11.79
C LEU A 65 -0.35 -0.51 11.13
N GLY A 66 -1.24 0.45 11.40
CA GLY A 66 -1.14 1.80 10.87
C GLY A 66 0.15 2.49 11.29
N SER A 67 0.55 2.33 12.55
CA SER A 67 1.78 2.93 13.09
C SER A 67 3.03 2.39 12.40
N ILE A 68 3.17 1.07 12.23
CA ILE A 68 4.34 0.50 11.57
C ILE A 68 4.40 0.86 10.09
N VAL A 69 3.26 0.91 9.39
CA VAL A 69 3.20 1.32 7.98
C VAL A 69 3.58 2.80 7.84
N CYS A 70 3.13 3.66 8.75
CA CYS A 70 3.53 5.07 8.76
C CYS A 70 5.04 5.26 8.99
N VAL A 71 5.64 4.53 9.93
CA VAL A 71 7.10 4.54 10.16
C VAL A 71 7.84 4.07 8.90
N TRP A 72 7.37 2.98 8.28
CA TRP A 72 7.94 2.43 7.05
C TRP A 72 7.82 3.38 5.86
N ALA A 73 6.69 4.08 5.74
CA ALA A 73 6.47 5.10 4.73
C ALA A 73 7.45 6.27 4.89
N ILE A 74 7.63 6.77 6.12
CA ILE A 74 8.60 7.84 6.42
C ILE A 74 10.04 7.39 6.09
N LEU A 75 10.41 6.15 6.41
CA LEU A 75 11.71 5.58 6.06
C LEU A 75 11.94 5.63 4.54
N ARG A 76 10.97 5.19 3.73
CA ARG A 76 11.08 5.20 2.25
C ARG A 76 11.05 6.60 1.64
N ILE A 77 10.37 7.56 2.27
CA ILE A 77 10.40 8.97 1.85
C ILE A 77 11.80 9.56 2.04
N ARG A 78 12.42 9.28 3.20
CA ARG A 78 13.75 9.80 3.56
C ARG A 78 14.88 9.09 2.83
N ASP A 79 14.80 7.78 2.67
CA ASP A 79 15.83 6.98 2.00
C ASP A 79 15.22 6.02 0.96
N PRO A 80 14.92 6.50 -0.27
CA PRO A 80 14.31 5.70 -1.32
C PRO A 80 15.33 4.77 -1.98
N GLN A 81 15.67 3.68 -1.28
CA GLN A 81 16.53 2.62 -1.80
C GLN A 81 15.76 1.61 -2.67
N ARG A 82 16.43 1.03 -3.68
CA ARG A 82 15.82 -0.01 -4.53
C ARG A 82 15.41 -1.25 -3.74
N THR A 83 16.21 -1.62 -2.75
CA THR A 83 15.95 -2.77 -1.87
C THR A 83 14.65 -2.60 -1.09
N PHE A 84 14.39 -1.40 -0.55
CA PHE A 84 13.14 -1.12 0.16
C PHE A 84 11.91 -1.14 -0.75
N GLY A 85 12.04 -0.71 -2.01
CA GLY A 85 10.97 -0.83 -3.01
C GLY A 85 10.59 -2.29 -3.31
N ARG A 86 11.55 -3.23 -3.30
CA ARG A 86 11.26 -4.66 -3.49
C ARG A 86 10.57 -5.29 -2.27
N TYR A 87 11.01 -4.95 -1.07
CA TYR A 87 10.32 -5.40 0.16
C TYR A 87 8.92 -4.81 0.26
N ASP A 88 8.74 -3.56 -0.17
CA ASP A 88 7.41 -2.96 -0.25
C ASP A 88 6.51 -3.73 -1.21
N ALA A 89 7.00 -4.10 -2.39
CA ALA A 89 6.23 -4.88 -3.34
C ALA A 89 5.75 -6.22 -2.75
N VAL A 90 6.60 -6.92 -2.00
CA VAL A 90 6.20 -8.14 -1.26
C VAL A 90 5.12 -7.81 -0.23
N GLY A 91 5.28 -6.73 0.52
CA GLY A 91 4.26 -6.21 1.44
C GLY A 91 2.92 -5.99 0.74
N ARG A 92 2.91 -5.29 -0.39
CA ARG A 92 1.69 -5.03 -1.18
C ARG A 92 1.02 -6.30 -1.68
N MET A 93 1.79 -7.29 -2.12
CA MET A 93 1.24 -8.59 -2.51
C MET A 93 0.62 -9.33 -1.32
N LEU A 94 1.21 -9.22 -0.12
CA LEU A 94 0.61 -9.76 1.10
C LEU A 94 -0.69 -9.03 1.46
N PHE A 95 -0.70 -7.69 1.46
CA PHE A 95 -1.91 -6.90 1.69
C PHE A 95 -3.01 -7.25 0.69
N ALA A 96 -2.68 -7.31 -0.60
CA ALA A 96 -3.61 -7.70 -1.65
C ALA A 96 -4.18 -9.12 -1.44
N THR A 97 -3.34 -10.07 -1.02
CA THR A 97 -3.78 -11.45 -0.72
C THR A 97 -4.81 -11.46 0.40
N TRP A 98 -4.55 -10.74 1.50
CA TRP A 98 -5.47 -10.68 2.63
C TRP A 98 -6.74 -9.88 2.33
N GLN A 99 -6.65 -8.82 1.53
CA GLN A 99 -7.82 -8.07 1.06
C GLN A 99 -8.71 -8.93 0.14
N ALA A 100 -8.12 -9.68 -0.79
CA ALA A 100 -8.86 -10.61 -1.64
C ALA A 100 -9.53 -11.73 -0.83
N TYR A 101 -8.82 -12.27 0.18
CA TYR A 101 -9.40 -13.23 1.11
C TYR A 101 -10.58 -12.62 1.87
N ALA A 102 -10.45 -11.41 2.41
CA ALA A 102 -11.54 -10.73 3.11
C ALA A 102 -12.78 -10.52 2.21
N LEU A 103 -12.58 -10.13 0.95
CA LEU A 103 -13.67 -10.03 -0.03
C LEU A 103 -14.37 -11.38 -0.25
N SER A 104 -13.60 -12.48 -0.33
CA SER A 104 -14.18 -13.83 -0.44
C SER A 104 -15.01 -14.25 0.78
N GLN A 105 -14.72 -13.66 1.95
CA GLN A 105 -15.45 -13.88 3.20
C GLN A 105 -16.63 -12.91 3.39
N GLY A 106 -16.99 -12.12 2.37
CA GLY A 106 -18.15 -11.21 2.41
C GLY A 106 -17.87 -9.82 2.98
N ALA A 107 -16.59 -9.42 3.09
CA ALA A 107 -16.24 -8.06 3.46
C ALA A 107 -16.71 -7.06 2.38
N SER A 108 -16.93 -5.80 2.78
CA SER A 108 -17.44 -4.76 1.88
C SER A 108 -16.58 -4.58 0.62
N MET A 109 -17.24 -4.44 -0.53
CA MET A 109 -16.59 -4.18 -1.82
C MET A 109 -15.77 -2.89 -1.86
N ILE A 110 -15.92 -1.99 -0.88
CA ILE A 110 -15.04 -0.83 -0.71
C ILE A 110 -13.56 -1.24 -0.55
N ILE A 111 -13.29 -2.44 0.00
CA ILE A 111 -11.95 -3.02 0.11
C ILE A 111 -11.35 -3.29 -1.29
N GLY A 112 -12.20 -3.55 -2.30
CA GLY A 112 -11.78 -3.76 -3.68
C GLY A 112 -11.04 -2.57 -4.29
N VAL A 113 -11.37 -1.34 -3.84
CA VAL A 113 -10.64 -0.13 -4.27
C VAL A 113 -9.21 -0.15 -3.74
N PHE A 114 -9.02 -0.48 -2.46
CA PHE A 114 -7.70 -0.62 -1.86
C PHE A 114 -6.91 -1.75 -2.53
N LEU A 115 -7.54 -2.91 -2.77
CA LEU A 115 -6.95 -4.04 -3.48
C LEU A 115 -6.42 -3.64 -4.87
N PHE A 116 -7.21 -2.87 -5.62
CA PHE A 116 -6.78 -2.38 -6.92
C PHE A 116 -5.52 -1.53 -6.82
N PHE A 117 -5.47 -0.58 -5.87
CA PHE A 117 -4.29 0.25 -5.67
C PHE A 117 -3.08 -0.55 -5.20
N GLU A 118 -3.25 -1.51 -4.28
CA GLU A 118 -2.17 -2.38 -3.81
C GLU A 118 -1.55 -3.18 -4.95
N LEU A 119 -2.39 -3.77 -5.81
CA LEU A 119 -1.93 -4.49 -7.00
C LEU A 119 -1.25 -3.55 -8.01
N ALA A 120 -1.83 -2.38 -8.27
CA ALA A 120 -1.27 -1.41 -9.21
C ALA A 120 0.14 -0.95 -8.77
N TRP A 121 0.30 -0.59 -7.49
CA TRP A 121 1.59 -0.19 -6.93
C TRP A 121 2.56 -1.36 -6.82
N GLY A 122 2.10 -2.53 -6.37
CA GLY A 122 2.91 -3.75 -6.26
C GLY A 122 3.48 -4.17 -7.60
N ILE A 123 2.64 -4.24 -8.65
CA ILE A 123 3.07 -4.54 -10.02
C ILE A 123 4.05 -3.47 -10.50
N ALA A 124 3.75 -2.18 -10.29
CA ALA A 124 4.62 -1.09 -10.72
C ALA A 124 6.03 -1.16 -10.10
N GLN A 125 6.14 -1.60 -8.85
CA GLN A 125 7.41 -1.78 -8.13
C GLN A 125 8.15 -3.08 -8.50
N LEU A 126 7.44 -4.11 -8.97
CA LEU A 126 8.02 -5.35 -9.49
C LEU A 126 8.57 -5.21 -10.92
N LEU A 127 8.12 -4.19 -11.67
CA LEU A 127 8.60 -3.97 -13.03
C LEU A 127 10.12 -3.75 -13.08
N PRO A 128 10.81 -4.31 -14.09
CA PRO A 128 12.26 -4.24 -14.19
C PRO A 128 12.75 -2.79 -14.32
N VAL A 129 13.70 -2.43 -13.46
CA VAL A 129 14.44 -1.18 -13.49
C VAL A 129 15.67 -1.38 -14.37
N ARG A 130 15.91 -0.50 -15.34
CA ARG A 130 17.16 -0.51 -16.10
C ARG A 130 18.31 -0.31 -15.11
N GLY A 131 19.13 -1.35 -14.95
CA GLY A 131 20.43 -1.23 -14.30
C GLY A 131 21.41 -0.69 -15.32
N THR A 132 22.28 0.22 -14.89
CA THR A 132 23.44 0.73 -15.63
C THR A 132 24.45 -0.38 -16.02
N SER A 133 24.10 -1.65 -15.86
CA SER A 133 24.96 -2.82 -16.03
C SER A 133 24.93 -3.40 -17.46
N ASP A 134 23.91 -3.12 -18.26
CA ASP A 134 23.88 -3.57 -19.67
C ASP A 134 24.85 -2.79 -20.57
N GLN A 135 25.30 -1.60 -20.16
CA GLN A 135 26.29 -0.82 -20.92
C GLN A 135 27.74 -1.21 -20.59
N ALA A 136 28.01 -1.77 -19.40
CA ALA A 136 29.36 -2.21 -19.04
C ALA A 136 29.77 -3.50 -19.77
N ILE A 137 28.82 -4.42 -19.98
CA ILE A 137 29.10 -5.69 -20.69
C ILE A 137 29.30 -5.44 -22.20
N LEU A 138 28.62 -4.45 -22.79
CA LEU A 138 28.79 -4.10 -24.20
C LEU A 138 30.05 -3.26 -24.47
N ALA A 139 30.54 -2.50 -23.49
CA ALA A 139 31.77 -1.72 -23.62
C ALA A 139 33.05 -2.54 -23.41
N ASP A 140 32.96 -3.71 -22.76
CA ASP A 140 34.10 -4.63 -22.56
C ASP A 140 34.25 -5.63 -23.74
N MET A 141 33.35 -5.58 -24.72
CA MET A 141 33.32 -6.45 -25.91
C MET A 141 33.67 -5.71 -27.23
N THR A 142 34.09 -4.45 -27.16
CA THR A 142 34.49 -3.60 -28.32
C THR A 142 35.88 -3.04 -28.10
#